data_AF-A0A939HVQ6-F1
#
_entry.id   AF-A0A939HVQ6-F1
#
_cell.length_a   1.000
_cell.length_b   1.000
_cell.length_c   1.000
_cell.angle_alpha   90.00
_cell.angle_beta   90.00
_cell.angle_gamma   90.00
#
_symmetry.space_group_name_H-M   'P 1'
#
loop_
_entity.id
_entity.type
_entity.pdbx_description
1 polymer ?
#
loop_
_entity_poly.entity_id
_entity_poly.type
_entity_poly.pdbx_seq_one_letter_code
_entity_poly.pdbx_strand_id
1 'polypeptide(L)'
;MQIPYSVFGPILRTLFERAFIKGLHSPNERPAAIEWEKRLLKTWDLLLPCQNPNCPSHWFILHDHANVQCSFCGTKQKGTIPILRLRSERRPGQWTLDGELAVYNDLYLFKWHAFDNVFSGEEADKTPQAYCVFYQGKWLLINQNITSLTSPNGNPVAPSPQPGQPGSAIELKDGVQFRLSQEPHGRMVEVQIINR
;
A
#
# COMPACT_ATOMS: atom_id res chain seq x y z
N MET A 1 20.86 22.04 -3.35
CA MET A 1 19.86 21.31 -4.16
C MET A 1 18.49 21.62 -3.59
N GLN A 2 17.56 22.14 -4.40
CA GLN A 2 16.18 22.38 -3.98
C GLN A 2 15.31 21.23 -4.50
N ILE A 3 14.63 20.52 -3.60
CA ILE A 3 13.70 19.44 -3.94
C ILE A 3 12.28 20.04 -3.84
N PRO A 4 11.48 20.01 -4.92
CA PRO A 4 10.13 20.58 -4.86
C PRO A 4 9.24 19.68 -4.00
N TYR A 5 8.37 20.26 -3.17
CA TYR A 5 7.46 19.48 -2.30
C TYR A 5 6.46 18.62 -3.10
N SER A 6 6.31 18.86 -4.40
CA SER A 6 5.49 18.04 -5.30
C SER A 6 6.02 16.60 -5.46
N VAL A 7 7.30 16.33 -5.14
CA VAL A 7 7.85 14.96 -5.17
C VAL A 7 7.15 14.02 -4.18
N PHE A 8 6.48 14.58 -3.17
CA PHE A 8 5.74 13.82 -2.16
C PHE A 8 4.34 13.36 -2.62
N GLY A 9 4.03 13.51 -3.91
CA GLY A 9 2.76 13.10 -4.48
C GLY A 9 1.57 13.96 -4.02
N PRO A 10 0.38 13.74 -4.58
CA PRO A 10 -0.78 14.61 -4.38
C PRO A 10 -1.29 14.63 -2.92
N ILE A 11 -1.13 13.53 -2.18
CA ILE A 11 -1.63 13.38 -0.82
C ILE A 11 -0.95 14.37 0.13
N LEU A 12 0.38 14.35 0.21
CA LEU A 12 1.16 15.24 1.08
C LEU A 12 1.29 16.64 0.49
N ARG A 13 1.35 16.77 -0.84
CA ARG A 13 1.35 18.08 -1.52
C ARG A 13 0.19 18.96 -1.04
N THR A 14 -1.01 18.40 -0.95
CA THR A 14 -2.21 19.13 -0.49
C THR A 14 -2.04 19.64 0.95
N LEU A 15 -1.36 18.87 1.82
CA LEU A 15 -1.08 19.30 3.19
C LEU A 15 -0.05 20.41 3.25
N PHE A 16 1.03 20.31 2.47
CA PHE A 16 2.03 21.37 2.37
C PHE A 16 1.41 22.69 1.90
N GLU A 17 0.61 22.65 0.84
CA GLU A 17 -0.08 23.84 0.31
C GLU A 17 -1.03 24.44 1.37
N ARG A 18 -1.80 23.62 2.08
CA ARG A 18 -2.69 24.10 3.15
C ARG A 18 -1.94 24.65 4.35
N ALA A 19 -0.84 24.04 4.75
CA ALA A 19 -0.09 24.47 5.93
C ALA A 19 0.74 25.74 5.66
N PHE A 20 1.45 25.77 4.54
CA PHE A 20 2.51 26.75 4.28
C PHE A 20 2.16 27.81 3.23
N ILE A 21 1.07 27.62 2.47
CA ILE A 21 0.59 28.63 1.50
C ILE A 21 -0.72 29.24 2.02
N LYS A 22 -1.81 28.46 2.08
CA LYS A 22 -3.10 28.97 2.56
C LYS A 22 -3.05 29.34 4.05
N GLY A 23 -2.51 28.44 4.86
CA GLY A 23 -2.34 28.59 6.31
C GLY A 23 -1.34 29.67 6.73
N LEU A 24 -0.58 30.24 5.80
CA LEU A 24 0.24 31.42 6.04
C LEU A 24 -0.64 32.66 6.22
N HIS A 25 -1.70 32.78 5.40
CA HIS A 25 -2.65 33.90 5.43
C HIS A 25 -3.86 33.62 6.33
N SER A 26 -4.23 32.34 6.49
CA SER A 26 -5.41 31.93 7.24
C SER A 26 -5.08 30.76 8.19
N PRO A 27 -4.55 31.04 9.41
CA PRO A 27 -4.06 30.00 10.32
C PRO A 27 -5.07 28.89 10.65
N ASN A 28 -6.37 29.21 10.67
CA ASN A 28 -7.44 28.24 10.94
C ASN A 28 -7.64 27.21 9.80
N GLU A 29 -7.10 27.45 8.60
CA GLU A 29 -7.17 26.49 7.49
C GLU A 29 -6.06 25.42 7.53
N ARG A 30 -5.09 25.57 8.44
CA ARG A 30 -3.97 24.63 8.58
C ARG A 30 -4.50 23.22 8.89
N PRO A 31 -3.90 22.18 8.32
CA PRO A 31 -4.30 20.81 8.65
C PRO A 31 -4.07 20.49 10.12
N ALA A 32 -5.01 19.79 10.74
CA ALA A 32 -4.85 19.26 12.08
C ALA A 32 -3.81 18.12 12.11
N ALA A 33 -3.21 17.86 13.28
CA ALA A 33 -2.22 16.79 13.44
C ALA A 33 -2.72 15.41 12.97
N ILE A 34 -3.98 15.08 13.26
CA ILE A 34 -4.60 13.82 12.83
C ILE A 34 -4.73 13.71 11.30
N GLU A 35 -4.82 14.84 10.59
CA GLU A 35 -4.86 14.82 9.11
C GLU A 35 -3.47 14.52 8.53
N TRP A 36 -2.42 15.08 9.14
CA TRP A 36 -1.04 14.75 8.79
C TRP A 36 -0.76 13.27 8.94
N GLU A 37 -1.08 12.72 10.10
CA GLU A 37 -0.84 11.31 10.42
C GLU A 37 -1.54 10.38 9.42
N LYS A 38 -2.84 10.56 9.20
CA LYS A 38 -3.62 9.75 8.24
C LYS A 38 -3.06 9.80 6.82
N ARG A 39 -2.64 10.98 6.36
CA ARG A 39 -2.12 11.17 5.00
C ARG A 39 -0.69 10.69 4.84
N LEU A 40 0.13 10.77 5.90
CA LEU A 40 1.46 10.18 5.92
C LEU A 40 1.37 8.66 5.79
N LEU A 41 0.49 8.01 6.55
CA LEU A 41 0.28 6.56 6.46
C LEU A 41 -0.18 6.14 5.06
N LYS A 42 -1.17 6.82 4.47
CA LYS A 42 -1.59 6.55 3.09
C LYS A 42 -0.48 6.77 2.05
N THR A 43 0.43 7.70 2.31
CA THR A 43 1.56 7.97 1.41
C THR A 43 2.67 6.95 1.59
N TRP A 44 2.84 6.43 2.81
CA TRP A 44 3.78 5.37 3.14
C TRP A 44 3.48 4.09 2.35
N ASP A 45 2.20 3.75 2.23
CA ASP A 45 1.74 2.59 1.45
C ASP A 45 2.02 2.73 -0.07
N LEU A 46 2.40 3.93 -0.52
CA LEU A 46 2.76 4.20 -1.92
C LEU A 46 4.28 4.25 -2.16
N LEU A 47 5.10 3.91 -1.16
CA LEU A 47 6.56 3.90 -1.31
C LEU A 47 7.02 2.75 -2.21
N LEU A 48 7.93 3.07 -3.12
CA LEU A 48 8.64 2.10 -3.95
C LEU A 48 10.16 2.28 -3.81
N PRO A 49 10.93 1.18 -3.78
CA PRO A 49 12.38 1.26 -3.80
C PRO A 49 12.86 1.73 -5.17
N CYS A 50 13.86 2.62 -5.17
CA CYS A 50 14.54 3.04 -6.38
C CYS A 50 15.54 1.97 -6.82
N GLN A 51 15.46 1.54 -8.08
CA GLN A 51 16.42 0.56 -8.65
C GLN A 51 17.82 1.14 -8.89
N ASN A 52 18.00 2.47 -8.76
CA ASN A 52 19.32 3.09 -8.82
C ASN A 52 20.00 3.02 -7.44
N PRO A 53 21.11 2.26 -7.29
CA PRO A 53 21.81 2.13 -6.02
C PRO A 53 22.41 3.45 -5.53
N ASN A 54 22.66 4.40 -6.44
CA ASN A 54 23.19 5.72 -6.13
C ASN A 54 22.09 6.78 -5.91
N CYS A 55 20.82 6.37 -5.81
CA CYS A 55 19.73 7.29 -5.55
C CYS A 55 19.86 7.85 -4.12
N PRO A 56 19.90 9.18 -3.92
CA PRO A 56 20.12 9.77 -2.60
C PRO A 56 18.97 9.49 -1.62
N SER A 57 17.76 9.22 -2.13
CA SER A 57 16.58 8.96 -1.30
C SER A 57 16.29 7.48 -1.13
N HIS A 58 16.89 6.60 -1.93
CA HIS A 58 16.64 5.15 -2.04
C HIS A 58 15.20 4.71 -2.33
N TRP A 59 14.21 5.55 -2.04
CA TRP A 59 12.78 5.31 -2.16
C TRP A 59 12.11 6.55 -2.76
N PHE A 60 10.93 6.36 -3.33
CA PHE A 60 10.10 7.45 -3.84
C PHE A 60 8.63 7.07 -3.76
N ILE A 61 7.77 8.08 -3.80
CA ILE A 61 6.32 7.90 -3.73
C ILE A 61 5.78 7.67 -5.14
N LEU A 62 5.15 6.51 -5.35
CA LEU A 62 4.39 6.23 -6.55
C LEU A 62 3.14 7.11 -6.58
N HIS A 63 3.04 7.95 -7.61
CA HIS A 63 1.86 8.79 -7.82
C HIS A 63 1.51 8.97 -9.31
N ASP A 64 2.39 8.59 -10.23
CA ASP A 64 2.15 8.51 -11.67
C ASP A 64 2.27 7.04 -12.10
N HIS A 65 1.13 6.43 -12.44
CA HIS A 65 1.07 5.03 -12.87
C HIS A 65 1.43 4.85 -14.36
N ALA A 66 1.41 5.92 -15.15
CA ALA A 66 1.71 5.89 -16.59
C ALA A 66 3.21 6.04 -16.86
N ASN A 67 3.92 6.80 -16.02
CA ASN A 67 5.37 6.97 -16.11
C ASN A 67 6.02 6.77 -14.75
N VAL A 68 6.26 5.51 -14.38
CA VAL A 68 6.85 5.17 -13.09
C VAL A 68 8.34 5.48 -13.08
N GLN A 69 8.70 6.63 -12.53
CA GLN A 69 10.09 7.07 -12.36
C GLN A 69 10.33 7.65 -10.96
N CYS A 70 11.57 7.52 -10.48
CA CYS A 70 11.96 8.09 -9.20
C CYS A 70 11.96 9.63 -9.26
N SER A 71 11.15 10.27 -8.41
CA SER A 71 11.05 11.74 -8.32
C SER A 71 12.35 12.44 -7.90
N PHE A 72 13.34 11.70 -7.38
CA PHE A 72 14.59 12.26 -6.86
C PHE A 72 15.76 12.16 -7.85
N CYS A 73 15.91 11.02 -8.55
CA CYS A 73 17.02 10.80 -9.47
C CYS A 73 16.59 10.55 -10.92
N GLY A 74 15.29 10.54 -11.22
CA GLY A 74 14.75 10.32 -12.57
C GLY A 74 14.85 8.89 -13.10
N THR A 75 15.34 7.94 -12.30
CA THR A 75 15.47 6.54 -12.74
C THR A 75 14.09 5.93 -12.99
N LYS A 76 13.87 5.43 -14.21
CA LYS A 76 12.66 4.70 -14.58
C LYS A 76 12.64 3.32 -13.93
N GLN A 77 11.49 2.94 -13.37
CA GLN A 77 11.30 1.62 -12.82
C GLN A 77 11.14 0.59 -13.93
N LYS A 78 11.78 -0.57 -13.78
CA LYS A 78 11.64 -1.71 -14.68
C LYS A 78 10.79 -2.80 -14.03
N GLY A 79 10.04 -3.50 -14.87
CA GLY A 79 9.21 -4.63 -14.45
C GLY A 79 7.86 -4.20 -13.91
N THR A 80 6.94 -5.16 -13.85
CA THR A 80 5.57 -4.96 -13.41
C THR A 80 5.48 -4.65 -11.93
N ILE A 81 4.60 -3.73 -11.56
CA ILE A 81 4.35 -3.34 -10.17
C ILE A 81 2.87 -3.61 -9.84
N PRO A 82 2.55 -4.50 -8.90
CA PRO A 82 1.19 -4.66 -8.41
C PRO A 82 0.80 -3.51 -7.49
N ILE A 83 -0.40 -3.01 -7.68
CA ILE A 83 -1.09 -2.11 -6.76
C ILE A 83 -2.24 -2.90 -6.15
N LEU A 84 -2.23 -3.07 -4.84
CA LEU A 84 -3.36 -3.67 -4.13
C LEU A 84 -4.34 -2.55 -3.80
N ARG A 85 -5.47 -2.51 -4.51
CA ARG A 85 -6.55 -1.56 -4.25
C ARG A 85 -7.40 -2.13 -3.12
N LEU A 86 -7.21 -1.59 -1.92
CA LEU A 86 -7.87 -2.04 -0.70
C LEU A 86 -9.28 -1.46 -0.66
N ARG A 87 -10.29 -2.32 -0.57
CA ARG A 87 -11.70 -1.96 -0.54
C ARG A 87 -12.35 -2.37 0.77
N SER A 88 -13.09 -1.45 1.39
CA SER A 88 -13.92 -1.73 2.56
C SER A 88 -15.39 -1.87 2.20
N GLU A 89 -16.12 -2.64 3.01
CA GLU A 89 -17.56 -2.85 2.85
C GLU A 89 -18.32 -1.81 3.66
N ARG A 90 -18.99 -0.87 2.99
CA ARG A 90 -19.80 0.15 3.68
C ARG A 90 -21.21 -0.32 3.98
N ARG A 91 -21.73 -1.19 3.11
CA ARG A 91 -23.00 -1.91 3.22
C ARG A 91 -22.78 -3.29 2.62
N PRO A 92 -23.55 -4.32 3.01
CA PRO A 92 -23.43 -5.65 2.44
C PRO A 92 -23.42 -5.62 0.90
N GLY A 93 -22.36 -6.14 0.28
CA GLY A 93 -22.12 -6.14 -1.17
C GLY A 93 -21.60 -4.83 -1.77
N GLN A 94 -21.53 -3.73 -0.99
CA GLN A 94 -21.06 -2.43 -1.45
C GLN A 94 -19.61 -2.16 -1.02
N TRP A 95 -18.70 -2.41 -1.96
CA TRP A 95 -17.26 -2.22 -1.81
C TRP A 95 -16.80 -0.84 -2.26
N THR A 96 -16.17 -0.06 -1.39
CA THR A 96 -15.60 1.25 -1.74
C THR A 96 -14.08 1.25 -1.59
N LEU A 97 -13.39 2.00 -2.46
CA LEU A 97 -11.94 2.15 -2.39
C LEU A 97 -11.57 2.90 -1.10
N ASP A 98 -10.67 2.33 -0.31
CA ASP A 98 -10.24 2.85 0.99
C ASP A 98 -8.77 3.27 0.99
N GLY A 99 -7.93 2.46 0.32
CA GLY A 99 -6.50 2.71 0.19
C GLY A 99 -5.89 1.94 -0.98
N GLU A 100 -4.63 2.24 -1.25
CA GLU A 100 -3.82 1.56 -2.26
C GLU A 100 -2.46 1.23 -1.64
N LEU A 101 -1.93 0.06 -1.95
CA LEU A 101 -0.63 -0.39 -1.49
C LEU A 101 0.23 -0.75 -2.70
N ALA A 102 1.32 -0.02 -2.90
CA ALA A 102 2.27 -0.26 -3.98
C ALA A 102 3.21 -1.41 -3.59
N VAL A 103 3.12 -2.51 -4.34
CA VAL A 103 3.87 -3.74 -4.03
C VAL A 103 5.28 -3.67 -4.57
N TYR A 104 6.24 -3.95 -3.69
CA TYR A 104 7.63 -4.27 -4.03
C TYR A 104 8.03 -5.61 -3.42
N ASN A 105 9.20 -6.13 -3.79
CA ASN A 105 9.67 -7.41 -3.29
C ASN A 105 9.93 -7.37 -1.78
N ASP A 106 9.44 -8.36 -1.05
CA ASP A 106 9.52 -8.46 0.42
C ASP A 106 8.71 -7.38 1.17
N LEU A 107 7.65 -6.86 0.54
CA LEU A 107 6.68 -6.00 1.23
C LEU A 107 5.81 -6.85 2.17
N TYR A 108 5.75 -6.47 3.44
CA TYR A 108 4.87 -7.10 4.42
C TYR A 108 3.52 -6.39 4.54
N LEU A 109 2.48 -7.20 4.71
CA LEU A 109 1.14 -6.75 5.10
C LEU A 109 0.95 -7.00 6.60
N PHE A 110 0.07 -6.21 7.21
CA PHE A 110 -0.19 -6.15 8.64
C PHE A 110 -1.70 -6.05 8.86
N LYS A 111 -2.16 -6.09 10.12
CA LYS A 111 -3.60 -6.04 10.42
C LYS A 111 -4.28 -4.78 9.86
N TRP A 112 -3.62 -3.63 9.91
CA TRP A 112 -4.15 -2.38 9.34
C TRP A 112 -4.27 -2.39 7.81
N HIS A 113 -3.68 -3.36 7.10
CA HIS A 113 -3.93 -3.57 5.67
C HIS A 113 -5.17 -4.47 5.46
N ALA A 114 -5.31 -5.51 6.29
CA ALA A 114 -6.41 -6.48 6.19
C ALA A 114 -7.76 -5.95 6.71
N PHE A 115 -7.76 -4.98 7.64
CA PHE A 115 -8.96 -4.48 8.30
C PHE A 115 -9.10 -2.95 8.19
N ASP A 116 -10.33 -2.46 8.03
CA ASP A 116 -10.61 -1.03 7.87
C ASP A 116 -10.72 -0.23 9.19
N ASN A 117 -10.74 -0.94 10.32
CA ASN A 117 -10.85 -0.38 11.66
C ASN A 117 -9.56 -0.50 12.48
N VAL A 118 -8.47 -1.00 11.88
CA VAL A 118 -7.15 -1.11 12.54
C VAL A 118 -6.22 -0.03 11.99
N PHE A 119 -5.56 0.69 12.90
CA PHE A 119 -4.72 1.83 12.57
C PHE A 119 -3.23 1.53 12.80
N SER A 120 -2.35 1.99 11.91
CA SER A 120 -0.89 1.86 11.98
C SER A 120 -0.24 2.94 12.86
N GLY A 121 -0.71 3.04 14.10
CA GLY A 121 -0.14 3.95 15.11
C GLY A 121 1.09 3.38 15.83
N GLU A 122 1.58 4.11 16.83
CA GLU A 122 2.75 3.73 17.63
C GLU A 122 2.56 2.37 18.33
N GLU A 123 1.37 2.15 18.90
CA GLU A 123 0.99 0.94 19.65
C GLU A 123 0.47 -0.19 18.75
N ALA A 124 0.54 -0.05 17.43
CA ALA A 124 0.00 -1.04 16.51
C ALA A 124 0.76 -2.38 16.61
N ASP A 125 0.02 -3.48 16.50
CA ASP A 125 0.58 -4.82 16.38
C ASP A 125 1.31 -4.97 15.03
N LYS A 126 2.65 -5.03 15.09
CA LYS A 126 3.55 -5.17 13.94
C LYS A 126 3.84 -6.62 13.58
N THR A 127 3.03 -7.58 14.03
CA THR A 127 3.12 -8.97 13.60
C THR A 127 2.72 -9.06 12.12
N PRO A 128 3.64 -9.49 11.22
CA PRO A 128 3.33 -9.64 9.81
C PRO A 128 2.16 -10.60 9.58
N GLN A 129 1.26 -10.26 8.67
CA GLN A 129 0.08 -11.05 8.36
C GLN A 129 0.25 -11.83 7.05
N ALA A 130 0.90 -11.21 6.08
CA ALA A 130 1.26 -11.78 4.79
C ALA A 130 2.47 -11.00 4.24
N TYR A 131 3.07 -11.47 3.16
CA TYR A 131 4.06 -10.70 2.42
C TYR A 131 3.97 -10.93 0.92
N CYS A 132 4.39 -9.93 0.16
CA CYS A 132 4.47 -9.98 -1.28
C CYS A 132 5.91 -10.27 -1.73
N VAL A 133 6.05 -11.17 -2.69
CA VAL A 133 7.36 -11.53 -3.27
C VAL A 133 7.23 -11.69 -4.78
N PHE A 134 8.28 -11.33 -5.52
CA PHE A 134 8.42 -11.66 -6.93
C PHE A 134 9.28 -12.91 -7.06
N TYR A 135 8.67 -14.03 -7.45
CA TYR A 135 9.34 -15.32 -7.54
C TYR A 135 8.98 -16.02 -8.85
N GLN A 136 10.00 -16.51 -9.58
CA GLN A 136 9.85 -17.20 -10.87
C GLN A 136 8.97 -16.44 -11.89
N GLY A 137 9.15 -15.12 -11.98
CA GLY A 137 8.40 -14.28 -12.93
C GLY A 137 6.97 -13.95 -12.49
N LYS A 138 6.59 -14.27 -11.24
CA LYS A 138 5.24 -14.07 -10.71
C LYS A 138 5.26 -13.27 -9.42
N TRP A 139 4.29 -12.40 -9.25
CA TRP A 139 3.99 -11.79 -7.97
C TRP A 139 3.11 -12.71 -7.13
N LEU A 140 3.52 -12.97 -5.91
CA LEU A 140 2.82 -13.84 -4.96
C LEU A 140 2.56 -13.07 -3.68
N LEU A 141 1.35 -13.20 -3.12
CA LEU A 141 1.05 -12.87 -1.74
C LEU A 141 1.08 -14.17 -0.93
N ILE A 142 2.06 -14.32 -0.03
CA ILE A 142 2.21 -15.46 0.85
C ILE A 142 1.49 -15.16 2.17
N ASN A 143 0.52 -16.01 2.53
CA ASN A 143 -0.21 -15.87 3.78
C ASN A 143 0.64 -16.38 4.95
N GLN A 144 0.84 -15.56 5.98
CA GLN A 144 1.56 -15.96 7.19
C GLN A 144 0.62 -16.23 8.36
N ASN A 145 -0.33 -15.33 8.64
CA ASN A 145 -1.14 -15.36 9.86
C ASN A 145 -2.63 -15.07 9.65
N ILE A 146 -3.07 -14.82 8.41
CA ILE A 146 -4.46 -14.46 8.14
C ILE A 146 -5.31 -15.73 8.07
N THR A 147 -6.22 -15.90 9.02
CA THR A 147 -7.00 -17.14 9.19
C THR A 147 -8.18 -17.26 8.22
N SER A 148 -8.75 -16.14 7.79
CA SER A 148 -9.94 -16.08 6.94
C SER A 148 -9.66 -15.56 5.52
N LEU A 149 -8.40 -15.64 5.07
CA LEU A 149 -8.02 -15.24 3.71
C LEU A 149 -8.63 -16.20 2.69
N THR A 150 -9.25 -15.66 1.65
CA THR A 150 -9.82 -16.46 0.56
C THR A 150 -9.27 -16.03 -0.78
N SER A 151 -9.00 -17.02 -1.63
CA SER A 151 -8.58 -16.85 -3.01
C SER A 151 -9.71 -16.24 -3.86
N PRO A 152 -9.43 -15.88 -5.13
CA PRO A 152 -10.45 -15.33 -6.04
C PRO A 152 -11.63 -16.26 -6.30
N ASN A 153 -11.41 -17.57 -6.18
CA ASN A 153 -12.45 -18.58 -6.34
C ASN A 153 -13.18 -18.90 -5.01
N GLY A 154 -12.93 -18.14 -3.95
CA GLY A 154 -13.52 -18.33 -2.63
C GLY A 154 -12.86 -19.42 -1.77
N ASN A 155 -11.88 -20.17 -2.30
CA ASN A 155 -11.19 -21.19 -1.52
C ASN A 155 -10.33 -20.57 -0.42
N PRO A 156 -10.28 -21.15 0.80
CA PRO A 156 -9.36 -20.71 1.85
C PRO A 156 -7.90 -20.78 1.39
N VAL A 157 -7.10 -19.81 1.81
CA VAL A 157 -5.65 -19.79 1.60
C VAL A 157 -5.01 -19.96 2.96
N ALA A 158 -4.50 -21.15 3.26
CA ALA A 158 -4.04 -21.48 4.60
C ALA A 158 -2.86 -20.58 5.04
N PRO A 159 -2.84 -20.10 6.29
CA PRO A 159 -1.69 -19.40 6.86
C PRO A 159 -0.51 -20.36 7.02
N SER A 160 0.62 -19.86 7.52
CA SER A 160 1.77 -20.71 7.78
C SER A 160 1.44 -21.79 8.80
N PRO A 161 1.84 -23.06 8.59
CA PRO A 161 1.65 -24.12 9.57
C PRO A 161 2.52 -23.92 10.82
N GLN A 162 3.65 -23.20 10.71
CA GLN A 162 4.62 -22.98 11.78
C GLN A 162 5.30 -21.60 11.66
N PRO A 163 5.71 -20.98 12.78
CA PRO A 163 6.50 -19.74 12.73
C PRO A 163 7.74 -19.88 11.83
N GLY A 164 7.96 -18.93 10.93
CA GLY A 164 9.12 -18.91 10.02
C GLY A 164 8.98 -19.72 8.74
N GLN A 165 7.87 -20.43 8.51
CA GLN A 165 7.56 -21.08 7.23
C GLN A 165 6.60 -20.23 6.36
N PRO A 166 6.62 -20.39 5.03
CA PRO A 166 5.61 -19.79 4.18
C PRO A 166 4.29 -20.58 4.27
N GLY A 167 3.16 -19.88 4.34
CA GLY A 167 1.85 -20.48 4.13
C GLY A 167 1.49 -20.61 2.65
N SER A 168 0.20 -20.77 2.37
CA SER A 168 -0.31 -20.80 1.00
C SER A 168 -0.22 -19.42 0.34
N ALA A 169 -0.24 -19.42 -0.99
CA ALA A 169 -0.01 -18.21 -1.79
C ALA A 169 -1.20 -17.87 -2.71
N ILE A 170 -1.37 -16.58 -3.00
CA ILE A 170 -2.17 -16.08 -4.12
C ILE A 170 -1.23 -15.50 -5.17
N GLU A 171 -1.41 -15.87 -6.44
CA GLU A 171 -0.76 -15.19 -7.56
C GLU A 171 -1.45 -13.85 -7.85
N LEU A 172 -0.72 -12.75 -7.76
CA LEU A 172 -1.21 -11.39 -8.00
C LEU A 172 -1.20 -11.10 -9.50
N LYS A 173 -2.30 -11.43 -10.18
CA LYS A 173 -2.55 -11.08 -11.58
C LYS A 173 -3.43 -9.86 -11.69
N ASP A 174 -3.32 -9.14 -12.79
CA ASP A 174 -4.17 -8.00 -13.07
C ASP A 174 -5.65 -8.35 -13.05
N GLY A 175 -6.46 -7.51 -12.41
CA GLY A 175 -7.90 -7.66 -12.28
C GLY A 175 -8.36 -8.72 -11.26
N VAL A 176 -7.44 -9.48 -10.67
CA VAL A 176 -7.78 -10.48 -9.66
C VAL A 176 -8.32 -9.80 -8.40
N GLN A 177 -9.41 -10.34 -7.87
CA GLN A 177 -10.00 -9.89 -6.61
C GLN A 177 -9.99 -11.02 -5.58
N PHE A 178 -9.71 -10.70 -4.32
CA PHE A 178 -9.69 -11.67 -3.23
C PHE A 178 -9.96 -10.99 -1.88
N ARG A 179 -10.37 -11.76 -0.85
CA ARG A 179 -10.69 -11.20 0.47
C ARG A 179 -9.51 -11.43 1.40
N LEU A 180 -8.96 -10.36 1.96
CA LEU A 180 -7.94 -10.46 3.01
C LEU A 180 -8.55 -11.04 4.28
N SER A 181 -9.78 -10.68 4.64
CA SER A 181 -10.48 -11.31 5.76
C SER A 181 -11.97 -11.39 5.46
N GLN A 182 -12.60 -12.46 5.95
CA GLN A 182 -14.06 -12.64 5.93
C GLN A 182 -14.72 -12.17 7.24
N GLU A 183 -13.92 -11.76 8.22
CA GLU A 183 -14.41 -11.19 9.47
C GLU A 183 -14.97 -9.77 9.24
N PRO A 184 -15.80 -9.25 10.18
CA PRO A 184 -16.20 -7.85 10.14
C PRO A 184 -15.01 -6.92 9.97
N HIS A 185 -15.20 -5.84 9.22
CA HIS A 185 -14.13 -4.89 8.85
C HIS A 185 -13.05 -5.45 7.91
N GLY A 186 -13.15 -6.71 7.47
CA GLY A 186 -12.22 -7.33 6.53
C GLY A 186 -12.27 -6.70 5.13
N ARG A 187 -11.11 -6.31 4.62
CA ARG A 187 -10.96 -5.70 3.30
C ARG A 187 -10.96 -6.73 2.17
N MET A 188 -11.47 -6.31 1.02
CA MET A 188 -11.23 -6.95 -0.27
C MET A 188 -10.06 -6.27 -0.98
N VAL A 189 -9.30 -7.02 -1.75
CA VAL A 189 -8.25 -6.51 -2.62
C VAL A 189 -8.70 -6.67 -4.06
N GLU A 190 -8.46 -5.63 -4.86
CA GLU A 190 -8.46 -5.68 -6.32
C GLU A 190 -7.03 -5.39 -6.80
N VAL A 191 -6.43 -6.33 -7.54
CA VAL A 191 -5.05 -6.20 -8.01
C VAL A 191 -5.03 -5.43 -9.33
N GLN A 192 -4.21 -4.38 -9.40
CA GLN A 192 -3.91 -3.68 -10.64
C GLN A 192 -2.41 -3.81 -10.94
N ILE A 193 -2.04 -4.34 -12.10
CA ILE A 193 -0.64 -4.41 -12.54
C ILE A 193 -0.30 -3.24 -13.45
N ILE A 194 0.62 -2.38 -13.00
CA ILE A 194 1.14 -1.25 -13.77
C ILE A 194 2.57 -1.52 -14.27
N ASN A 195 3.10 -0.60 -15.08
CA ASN A 195 4.48 -0.63 -15.60
C ASN A 195 4.80 -1.90 -16.41
N ARG A 196 3.98 -2.17 -17.43
CA ARG A 196 4.15 -3.29 -18.37
C ARG A 196 5.10 -2.95 -19.50
#